data_AF-A0A6A6MXU1-F1
#
_entry.id   AF-A0A6A6MXU1-F1
#
_cell.length_a   1.000
_cell.length_b   1.000
_cell.length_c   1.000
_cell.angle_alpha   90.00
_cell.angle_beta   90.00
_cell.angle_gamma   90.00
#
_symmetry.space_group_name_H-M   'P 1'
#
loop_
_entity.id
_entity.type
_entity.pdbx_description
1 polymer ?
#
loop_
_entity_poly.entity_id
_entity_poly.type
_entity_poly.pdbx_seq_one_letter_code
_entity_poly.pdbx_strand_id
1 'polypeptide(L)'
;MPCGAPSPHKSFTDSVEVVYNNYTGVRIVKPSKFSTYVFGSCNGLLAMYNRRGMCLWNPSTKKHQNLPQFWSHDEYNRNDKILVGFGYDSINNDYKVIKMIQYNSMYLSSNKNDKIRVTVYSLKGNSSTRIDDLNDYYIRYLRGDSGVAVSGSLHWVVWSQEKRPDDLILAFDLGNEKFRELPKPQIMKGYFLRVAELGGSLAISCLHLGTFVEIWVMKEHGITESWTKLFRINYDKQHGISDLYRCDMKPLCFSETGDEVLLDDNYGVYSVLYDLEQKSAKRVTIFGSPERESKIPVKISASICVRSLVPVNFNSEIAGSASELQGKKRKGT
;
A
#
# COMPACT_ATOMS: atom_id res chain seq x y z
N MET A 1 -38.44 22.24 10.79
CA MET A 1 -37.55 21.80 11.87
C MET A 1 -36.11 21.98 11.38
N PRO A 2 -35.22 22.62 12.15
CA PRO A 2 -33.86 22.83 11.69
C PRO A 2 -33.06 21.52 11.75
N CYS A 3 -32.35 21.23 10.66
CA CYS A 3 -31.42 20.12 10.54
C CYS A 3 -30.39 20.18 11.67
N GLY A 4 -30.30 19.10 12.47
CA GLY A 4 -29.31 18.97 13.51
C GLY A 4 -27.89 19.03 12.93
N ALA A 5 -27.03 19.82 13.57
CA ALA A 5 -25.62 19.88 13.23
C ALA A 5 -24.98 18.47 13.32
N PRO A 6 -24.06 18.11 12.39
CA PRO A 6 -23.34 16.85 12.49
C PRO A 6 -22.56 16.80 13.80
N SER A 7 -22.67 15.67 14.49
CA SER A 7 -22.03 15.42 15.79
C SER A 7 -20.51 15.58 15.70
N PRO A 8 -19.83 16.11 16.74
CA PRO A 8 -18.39 16.29 16.74
C PRO A 8 -17.66 14.93 16.60
N HIS A 9 -16.72 14.90 15.66
CA HIS A 9 -16.07 13.70 15.12
C HIS A 9 -15.22 12.93 16.15
N LYS A 10 -15.18 11.60 16.04
CA LYS A 10 -14.21 10.76 16.76
C LYS A 10 -12.89 10.71 15.99
N SER A 11 -11.82 11.24 16.58
CA SER A 11 -10.46 11.28 16.02
C SER A 11 -9.81 9.88 15.92
N PHE A 12 -8.67 9.82 15.21
CA PHE A 12 -7.67 8.77 15.43
C PHE A 12 -7.32 8.78 16.93
N THR A 13 -7.48 7.66 17.62
CA THR A 13 -7.31 7.59 19.08
C THR A 13 -5.93 7.04 19.42
N ASP A 14 -5.16 7.79 20.21
CA ASP A 14 -3.87 7.38 20.78
C ASP A 14 -4.04 6.39 21.96
N SER A 15 -5.01 5.47 21.91
CA SER A 15 -5.18 4.54 23.02
C SER A 15 -4.15 3.42 22.92
N VAL A 16 -3.27 3.39 23.91
CA VAL A 16 -2.31 2.32 24.16
C VAL A 16 -2.82 1.42 25.27
N GLU A 17 -2.68 0.11 25.11
CA GLU A 17 -2.88 -0.87 26.16
C GLU A 17 -1.51 -1.25 26.76
N VAL A 18 -1.43 -1.26 28.08
CA VAL A 18 -0.26 -1.73 28.81
C VAL A 18 -0.47 -3.22 29.09
N VAL A 19 0.42 -4.06 28.58
CA VAL A 19 0.43 -5.50 28.86
C VAL A 19 1.72 -5.85 29.58
N TYR A 20 1.60 -6.62 30.65
CA TYR A 20 2.74 -7.20 31.33
C TYR A 20 3.11 -8.52 30.66
N ASN A 21 4.37 -8.66 30.25
CA ASN A 21 4.89 -9.95 29.85
C ASN A 21 5.17 -10.77 31.12
N ASN A 22 4.37 -11.81 31.34
CA ASN A 22 4.47 -12.64 32.54
C ASN A 22 5.75 -13.49 32.60
N TYR A 23 6.49 -13.61 31.50
CA TYR A 23 7.74 -14.38 31.43
C TYR A 23 8.98 -13.51 31.59
N THR A 24 8.95 -12.28 31.07
CA THR A 24 10.10 -11.36 31.15
C THR A 24 9.94 -10.27 32.22
N GLY A 25 8.75 -10.12 32.80
CA GLY A 25 8.44 -9.05 33.76
C GLY A 25 8.39 -7.65 33.12
N VAL A 26 8.58 -7.54 31.80
CA VAL A 26 8.67 -6.27 31.10
C VAL A 26 7.27 -5.71 30.83
N ARG A 27 7.11 -4.43 31.15
CA ARG A 27 5.93 -3.64 30.80
C ARG A 27 5.97 -3.30 29.30
N ILE A 28 5.07 -3.89 28.52
CA ILE A 28 4.93 -3.63 27.08
C ILE A 28 3.77 -2.68 26.88
N VAL A 29 4.04 -1.51 26.28
CA VAL A 29 3.00 -0.59 25.84
C VAL A 29 2.73 -0.90 24.37
N LYS A 30 1.55 -1.44 24.04
CA LYS A 30 1.14 -1.71 22.65
C LYS A 30 -0.09 -0.88 22.29
N PRO A 31 -0.30 -0.51 21.01
CA PRO A 31 -1.55 0.13 20.59
C PRO A 31 -2.74 -0.78 20.93
N SER A 32 -3.79 -0.22 21.54
CA SER A 32 -4.98 -1.01 21.92
C SER A 32 -5.70 -1.48 20.65
N LYS A 33 -5.67 -2.78 20.33
CA LYS A 33 -6.45 -3.45 19.25
C LYS A 33 -6.93 -2.56 18.06
N PHE A 34 -6.04 -1.80 17.43
CA PHE A 34 -6.34 -1.14 16.16
C PHE A 34 -5.55 -1.82 15.06
N SER A 35 -6.27 -2.46 14.14
CA SER A 35 -5.71 -2.87 12.85
C SER A 35 -5.48 -1.58 12.03
N THR A 36 -4.31 -0.97 12.20
CA THR A 36 -3.83 0.09 11.32
C THR A 36 -3.05 -0.57 10.20
N TYR A 37 -3.39 -0.22 8.96
CA TYR A 37 -2.75 -0.76 7.77
C TYR A 37 -2.02 0.36 7.04
N VAL A 38 -0.71 0.20 6.85
CA VAL A 38 0.09 1.08 5.99
C VAL A 38 -0.19 0.68 4.55
N PHE A 39 -0.68 1.62 3.75
CA PHE A 39 -1.03 1.37 2.35
C PHE A 39 -0.13 2.09 1.35
N GLY A 40 0.82 2.89 1.82
CA GLY A 40 1.82 3.49 0.96
C GLY A 40 2.87 4.24 1.75
N SER A 41 4.05 4.36 1.15
CA SER A 41 5.06 5.31 1.59
C SER A 41 5.51 6.16 0.42
N CYS A 42 5.73 7.45 0.66
CA CYS A 42 6.28 8.35 -0.34
C CYS A 42 7.02 9.48 0.36
N ASN A 43 8.26 9.77 -0.05
CA ASN A 43 9.09 10.87 0.47
C ASN A 43 9.19 10.90 2.01
N GLY A 44 9.21 9.72 2.64
CA GLY A 44 9.27 9.57 4.09
C GLY A 44 7.95 9.75 4.85
N LEU A 45 6.86 10.00 4.12
CA LEU A 45 5.50 9.93 4.65
C LEU A 45 4.98 8.49 4.56
N LEU A 46 4.20 8.10 5.56
CA LEU A 46 3.43 6.87 5.59
C LEU A 46 1.95 7.20 5.52
N ALA A 47 1.25 6.57 4.57
CA ALA A 47 -0.20 6.64 4.49
C ALA A 47 -0.82 5.42 5.16
N MET A 48 -1.70 5.68 6.12
CA MET A 48 -2.28 4.68 7.00
C MET A 48 -3.79 4.74 6.95
N TYR A 49 -4.41 3.57 7.00
CA TYR A 49 -5.86 3.41 7.02
C TYR A 49 -6.27 2.52 8.20
N ASN A 50 -7.38 2.90 8.84
CA ASN A 50 -8.12 2.01 9.71
C ASN A 50 -9.63 2.17 9.43
N ARG A 51 -10.47 1.39 10.10
CA ARG A 51 -11.94 1.46 9.90
C ARG A 51 -12.59 2.81 10.22
N ARG A 52 -11.86 3.77 10.81
CA ARG A 52 -12.36 5.09 11.20
C ARG A 52 -11.87 6.21 10.30
N GLY A 53 -10.82 6.00 9.50
CA GLY A 53 -10.23 7.07 8.73
C GLY A 53 -8.89 6.71 8.08
N MET A 54 -8.34 7.69 7.38
CA MET A 54 -6.98 7.68 6.84
C MET A 54 -6.17 8.80 7.49
N CYS A 55 -4.88 8.56 7.69
CA CYS A 55 -3.96 9.58 8.13
C CYS A 55 -2.62 9.44 7.41
N LEU A 56 -1.90 10.56 7.35
CA LEU A 56 -0.50 10.60 6.99
C LEU A 56 0.33 10.74 8.25
N TRP A 57 1.45 10.04 8.31
CA TRP A 57 2.40 10.13 9.41
C TRP A 57 3.80 10.26 8.85
N ASN A 58 4.58 11.20 9.40
CA ASN A 58 6.01 11.26 9.19
C ASN A 58 6.69 10.69 10.46
N PRO A 59 7.28 9.48 10.39
CA PRO A 59 7.95 8.88 11.54
C PRO A 59 9.15 9.69 12.04
N SER A 60 9.85 10.38 11.14
CA SER A 60 11.06 11.16 11.45
C SER A 60 10.74 12.42 12.24
N THR A 61 9.66 13.12 11.87
CA THR A 61 9.21 14.33 12.58
C THR A 61 8.22 14.03 13.70
N LYS A 62 7.74 12.78 13.79
CA LYS A 62 6.70 12.32 14.72
C LYS A 62 5.37 13.07 14.58
N LYS A 63 5.14 13.74 13.45
CA LYS A 63 3.91 14.49 13.15
C LYS A 63 2.97 13.65 12.30
N HIS A 64 1.67 13.81 12.52
CA HIS A 64 0.63 13.16 11.72
C HIS A 64 -0.46 14.16 11.31
N GLN A 65 -1.18 13.84 10.24
CA GLN A 65 -2.35 14.57 9.78
C GLN A 65 -3.47 13.59 9.45
N ASN A 66 -4.65 13.79 10.03
CA ASN A 66 -5.84 13.06 9.62
C ASN A 66 -6.36 13.64 8.29
N LEU A 67 -6.66 12.77 7.35
CA LEU A 67 -7.27 13.19 6.09
C LEU A 67 -8.76 13.42 6.31
N PRO A 68 -9.36 14.42 5.63
CA PRO A 68 -10.81 14.60 5.70
C PRO A 68 -11.51 13.36 5.15
N GLN A 69 -12.76 13.19 5.55
CA GLN A 69 -13.59 12.13 5.01
C GLN A 69 -14.00 12.49 3.56
N PHE A 70 -13.13 12.17 2.61
CA PHE A 70 -13.41 12.30 1.17
C PHE A 70 -14.11 11.06 0.58
N TRP A 71 -14.53 10.13 1.45
CA TRP A 71 -15.31 8.94 1.08
C TRP A 71 -16.42 8.68 2.10
N SER A 72 -17.60 8.25 1.64
CA SER A 72 -18.68 7.87 2.55
C SER A 72 -18.43 6.46 3.11
N HIS A 73 -18.46 6.31 4.44
CA HIS A 73 -18.41 4.99 5.10
C HIS A 73 -19.74 4.25 4.98
N ASP A 74 -20.85 4.98 4.83
CA ASP A 74 -22.19 4.42 4.69
C ASP A 74 -22.43 3.77 3.32
N GLU A 75 -21.50 3.97 2.38
CA GLU A 75 -21.62 3.43 1.03
C GLU A 75 -21.19 1.96 0.93
N TYR A 76 -20.36 1.43 1.83
CA TYR A 76 -19.73 0.11 1.63
C TYR A 76 -19.83 -0.86 2.81
N ASN A 77 -20.06 -2.14 2.47
CA ASN A 77 -20.19 -3.26 3.38
C ASN A 77 -18.85 -4.00 3.60
N ARG A 78 -18.81 -4.91 4.59
CA ARG A 78 -17.63 -5.74 4.88
C ARG A 78 -17.17 -6.61 3.69
N ASN A 79 -18.04 -6.84 2.74
CA ASN A 79 -17.79 -7.71 1.58
C ASN A 79 -17.31 -6.92 0.34
N ASP A 80 -17.26 -5.60 0.43
CA ASP A 80 -16.81 -4.75 -0.66
C ASP A 80 -15.30 -4.77 -0.77
N LYS A 81 -14.82 -4.65 -2.00
CA LYS A 81 -13.40 -4.72 -2.29
C LYS A 81 -12.86 -3.30 -2.37
N ILE A 82 -11.74 -3.06 -1.70
CA ILE A 82 -11.14 -1.73 -1.59
C ILE A 82 -9.68 -1.85 -1.96
N LEU A 83 -9.25 -1.00 -2.90
CA LEU A 83 -7.84 -0.69 -3.12
C LEU A 83 -7.60 0.75 -2.73
N VAL A 84 -6.42 1.00 -2.19
CA VAL A 84 -5.95 2.34 -1.83
C VAL A 84 -4.54 2.52 -2.37
N GLY A 85 -4.13 3.74 -2.62
CA GLY A 85 -2.75 4.06 -2.98
C GLY A 85 -2.40 5.48 -2.58
N PHE A 86 -1.12 5.71 -2.34
CA PHE A 86 -0.58 7.01 -1.94
C PHE A 86 0.71 7.27 -2.68
N GLY A 87 0.81 8.45 -3.29
CA GLY A 87 1.99 8.84 -4.03
C GLY A 87 2.10 10.35 -4.20
N TYR A 88 3.25 10.77 -4.73
CA TYR A 88 3.57 12.15 -5.00
C TYR A 88 3.48 12.42 -6.50
N ASP A 89 2.66 13.40 -6.85
CA ASP A 89 2.56 14.00 -8.16
C ASP A 89 3.62 15.10 -8.28
N SER A 90 4.72 14.77 -8.95
CA SER A 90 5.82 15.71 -9.17
C SER A 90 5.50 16.83 -10.15
N ILE A 91 4.49 16.65 -11.02
CA ILE A 91 4.11 17.64 -12.03
C ILE A 91 3.33 18.78 -11.37
N ASN A 92 2.36 18.45 -10.51
CA ASN A 92 1.54 19.45 -9.83
C ASN A 92 2.03 19.81 -8.42
N ASN A 93 3.14 19.18 -7.98
CA ASN A 93 3.71 19.30 -6.63
C ASN A 93 2.63 19.07 -5.57
N ASP A 94 2.08 17.86 -5.57
CA ASP A 94 0.97 17.46 -4.72
C ASP A 94 1.11 16.01 -4.27
N TYR A 95 0.56 15.70 -3.11
CA TYR A 95 0.37 14.31 -2.69
C TYR A 95 -1.06 13.92 -2.98
N LYS A 96 -1.24 12.71 -3.50
CA LYS A 96 -2.56 12.20 -3.83
C LYS A 96 -2.82 10.89 -3.11
N VAL A 97 -4.05 10.74 -2.63
CA VAL A 97 -4.58 9.48 -2.12
C VAL A 97 -5.67 9.00 -3.06
N ILE A 98 -5.53 7.78 -3.55
CA ILE A 98 -6.50 7.16 -4.44
C ILE A 98 -7.23 6.09 -3.63
N LYS A 99 -8.55 6.06 -3.74
CA LYS A 99 -9.39 5.01 -3.21
C LYS A 99 -10.25 4.43 -4.34
N MET A 100 -10.19 3.12 -4.51
CA MET A 100 -11.04 2.37 -5.43
C MET A 100 -11.96 1.47 -4.63
N ILE A 101 -13.25 1.49 -4.93
CA ILE A 101 -14.25 0.64 -4.28
C ILE A 101 -15.03 -0.12 -5.34
N GLN A 102 -15.15 -1.43 -5.17
CA GLN A 102 -16.07 -2.27 -5.93
C GLN A 102 -17.06 -2.92 -4.97
N TYR A 103 -18.34 -2.56 -5.11
CA TYR A 103 -19.40 -3.08 -4.27
C TYR A 103 -19.72 -4.53 -4.62
N ASN A 104 -19.94 -5.36 -3.62
CA ASN A 104 -20.28 -6.76 -3.79
C ASN A 104 -21.79 -6.93 -3.77
N SER A 105 -22.40 -7.10 -4.95
CA SER A 105 -23.84 -7.34 -5.06
C SER A 105 -24.20 -8.80 -4.80
N MET A 106 -24.10 -9.26 -3.55
CA MET A 106 -24.71 -10.55 -3.17
C MET A 106 -26.24 -10.47 -3.05
N TYR A 107 -26.84 -9.27 -3.07
CA TYR A 107 -28.26 -9.05 -2.74
C TYR A 107 -29.05 -8.16 -3.70
N LEU A 108 -28.47 -7.64 -4.80
CA LEU A 108 -29.22 -6.86 -5.77
C LEU A 108 -29.13 -7.51 -7.16
N SER A 109 -30.31 -7.84 -7.68
CA SER A 109 -30.52 -8.38 -9.02
C SER A 109 -29.73 -7.61 -10.07
N SER A 110 -28.94 -8.34 -10.86
CA SER A 110 -28.53 -8.05 -12.23
C SER A 110 -28.40 -6.57 -12.66
N ASN A 111 -27.13 -6.17 -12.86
CA ASN A 111 -26.63 -5.40 -14.00
C ASN A 111 -26.05 -3.98 -13.79
N LYS A 112 -25.89 -3.43 -12.57
CA LYS A 112 -25.27 -2.07 -12.44
C LYS A 112 -24.29 -1.79 -11.29
N ASN A 113 -24.12 -2.66 -10.29
CA ASN A 113 -23.37 -2.32 -9.06
C ASN A 113 -21.95 -2.89 -8.92
N ASP A 114 -21.45 -3.65 -9.89
CA ASP A 114 -20.10 -4.26 -9.79
C ASP A 114 -18.98 -3.38 -10.34
N LYS A 115 -19.25 -2.10 -10.64
CA LYS A 115 -18.24 -1.18 -11.21
C LYS A 115 -17.26 -0.69 -10.15
N ILE A 116 -16.00 -0.50 -10.54
CA ILE A 116 -15.00 0.16 -9.69
C ILE A 116 -15.30 1.67 -9.68
N ARG A 117 -15.58 2.22 -8.50
CA ARG A 117 -15.62 3.67 -8.28
C ARG A 117 -14.25 4.14 -7.82
N VAL A 118 -13.69 5.14 -8.50
CA VAL A 118 -12.40 5.73 -8.16
C VAL A 118 -12.61 7.12 -7.57
N THR A 119 -11.96 7.40 -6.45
CA THR A 119 -11.88 8.74 -5.86
C THR A 119 -10.41 9.11 -5.67
N VAL A 120 -10.02 10.25 -6.19
CA VAL A 120 -8.69 10.84 -6.03
C VAL A 120 -8.80 12.03 -5.09
N TYR A 121 -8.03 12.03 -4.02
CA TYR A 121 -7.94 13.15 -3.09
C TYR A 121 -6.60 13.86 -3.24
N SER A 122 -6.67 15.14 -3.58
CA SER A 122 -5.53 16.06 -3.63
C SER A 122 -5.31 16.68 -2.25
N LEU A 123 -4.10 16.55 -1.71
CA LEU A 123 -3.76 17.14 -0.42
C LEU A 123 -3.67 18.66 -0.52
N LYS A 124 -2.99 19.17 -1.56
CA LYS A 124 -2.80 20.59 -1.82
C LYS A 124 -4.12 21.31 -2.14
N GLY A 125 -4.97 20.67 -2.93
CA GLY A 125 -6.30 21.20 -3.26
C GLY A 125 -7.32 21.01 -2.13
N ASN A 126 -7.03 20.14 -1.15
CA ASN A 126 -7.97 19.68 -0.13
C ASN A 126 -9.34 19.30 -0.74
N SER A 127 -9.31 18.64 -1.88
CA SER A 127 -10.48 18.35 -2.72
C SER A 127 -10.40 16.93 -3.26
N SER A 128 -11.57 16.36 -3.55
CA SER A 128 -11.66 15.04 -4.14
C SER A 128 -12.38 15.07 -5.49
N THR A 129 -11.84 14.32 -6.44
CA THR A 129 -12.42 14.14 -7.78
C THR A 129 -12.77 12.67 -8.00
N ARG A 130 -13.84 12.40 -8.76
CA ARG A 130 -14.21 11.05 -9.18
C ARG A 130 -13.73 10.78 -10.59
N ILE A 131 -13.28 9.55 -10.84
CA ILE A 131 -12.85 9.07 -12.16
C ILE A 131 -13.68 7.83 -12.51
N ASP A 132 -14.27 7.81 -13.70
CA ASP A 132 -15.18 6.77 -14.17
C ASP A 132 -14.57 5.95 -15.33
N ASP A 133 -13.29 5.60 -15.22
CA ASP A 133 -12.48 4.99 -16.30
C ASP A 133 -12.30 3.47 -16.19
N LEU A 134 -12.84 2.82 -15.15
CA LEU A 134 -12.55 1.41 -14.83
C LEU A 134 -13.76 0.47 -14.94
N ASN A 135 -14.67 0.74 -15.88
CA ASN A 135 -15.91 -0.02 -16.04
C ASN A 135 -15.69 -1.51 -16.43
N ASP A 136 -14.60 -1.83 -17.13
CA ASP A 136 -14.31 -3.18 -17.63
C ASP A 136 -13.40 -4.00 -16.70
N TYR A 137 -13.04 -3.42 -15.55
CA TYR A 137 -12.11 -4.01 -14.58
C TYR A 137 -12.79 -4.42 -13.28
N TYR A 138 -12.13 -5.31 -12.54
CA TYR A 138 -12.54 -5.76 -11.22
C TYR A 138 -11.38 -5.87 -10.26
N ILE A 139 -11.69 -5.58 -9.00
CA ILE A 139 -10.76 -5.76 -7.90
C ILE A 139 -10.71 -7.26 -7.54
N ARG A 140 -9.51 -7.79 -7.31
CA ARG A 140 -9.30 -9.16 -6.85
C ARG A 140 -9.80 -9.32 -5.40
N TYR A 141 -10.18 -10.53 -5.01
CA TYR A 141 -10.59 -10.81 -3.61
C TYR A 141 -9.41 -10.87 -2.63
N LEU A 142 -8.17 -10.73 -3.11
CA LEU A 142 -6.98 -10.78 -2.28
C LEU A 142 -6.88 -9.52 -1.42
N ARG A 143 -6.78 -9.71 -0.10
CA ARG A 143 -6.55 -8.62 0.86
C ARG A 143 -5.08 -8.22 0.83
N GLY A 144 -4.79 -6.92 0.73
CA GLY A 144 -3.46 -6.37 1.00
C GLY A 144 -2.68 -5.81 -0.20
N ASP A 145 -3.31 -5.64 -1.37
CA ASP A 145 -2.68 -5.09 -2.57
C ASP A 145 -2.85 -3.57 -2.65
N SER A 146 -2.21 -2.85 -1.75
CA SER A 146 -2.16 -1.39 -1.90
C SER A 146 -1.36 -0.97 -3.12
N GLY A 147 -1.68 0.21 -3.61
CA GLY A 147 -1.05 0.83 -4.77
C GLY A 147 0.42 1.08 -4.50
N VAL A 148 1.26 0.60 -5.42
CA VAL A 148 2.71 0.75 -5.34
C VAL A 148 3.14 1.96 -6.16
N ALA A 149 3.77 2.94 -5.51
CA ALA A 149 4.27 4.15 -6.16
C ALA A 149 5.65 3.92 -6.78
N VAL A 150 5.76 4.03 -8.11
CA VAL A 150 7.02 3.96 -8.87
C VAL A 150 6.92 4.92 -10.05
N SER A 151 7.99 5.67 -10.36
CA SER A 151 8.07 6.53 -11.55
C SER A 151 6.86 7.45 -11.77
N GLY A 152 6.39 8.10 -10.70
CA GLY A 152 5.24 9.03 -10.77
C GLY A 152 3.88 8.37 -10.99
N SER A 153 3.79 7.04 -10.92
CA SER A 153 2.54 6.29 -11.09
C SER A 153 2.28 5.36 -9.89
N LEU A 154 1.01 5.09 -9.62
CA LEU A 154 0.58 4.03 -8.70
C LEU A 154 0.19 2.77 -9.47
N HIS A 155 0.54 1.60 -8.94
CA HIS A 155 0.33 0.33 -9.62
C HIS A 155 -0.49 -0.64 -8.77
N TRP A 156 -1.44 -1.32 -9.39
CA TRP A 156 -2.24 -2.39 -8.78
C TRP A 156 -2.35 -3.58 -9.72
N VAL A 157 -2.76 -4.73 -9.16
CA VAL A 157 -3.18 -5.88 -9.95
C VAL A 157 -4.70 -5.99 -9.95
N VAL A 158 -5.28 -6.08 -11.14
CA VAL A 158 -6.73 -6.15 -11.38
C VAL A 158 -7.07 -7.27 -12.36
N TRP A 159 -8.36 -7.61 -12.48
CA TRP A 159 -8.89 -8.47 -13.55
C TRP A 159 -9.68 -7.63 -14.54
N SER A 160 -9.70 -8.01 -15.82
CA SER A 160 -10.67 -7.46 -16.81
C SER A 160 -11.72 -8.50 -17.19
N GLN A 161 -12.86 -8.10 -17.75
CA GLN A 161 -13.88 -9.03 -18.27
C GLN A 161 -13.34 -9.94 -19.37
N GLU A 162 -12.65 -9.35 -20.35
CA GLU A 162 -12.23 -10.03 -21.58
C GLU A 162 -11.06 -10.99 -21.39
N LYS A 163 -10.16 -10.68 -20.45
CA LYS A 163 -8.90 -11.42 -20.27
C LYS A 163 -8.95 -12.38 -19.08
N ARG A 164 -10.12 -12.64 -18.47
CA ARG A 164 -10.22 -13.60 -17.36
C ARG A 164 -9.76 -14.99 -17.79
N PRO A 165 -8.96 -15.70 -16.96
CA PRO A 165 -8.59 -15.38 -15.57
C PRO A 165 -7.24 -14.64 -15.39
N ASP A 166 -6.73 -13.94 -16.41
CA ASP A 166 -5.39 -13.34 -16.35
C ASP A 166 -5.34 -12.06 -15.50
N ASP A 167 -4.37 -12.02 -14.57
CA ASP A 167 -3.98 -10.81 -13.85
C ASP A 167 -3.40 -9.76 -14.80
N LEU A 168 -3.79 -8.50 -14.58
CA LEU A 168 -3.33 -7.31 -15.31
C LEU A 168 -2.68 -6.33 -14.34
N ILE A 169 -1.65 -5.62 -14.81
CA ILE A 169 -1.02 -4.52 -14.07
C ILE A 169 -1.67 -3.22 -14.55
N LEU A 170 -2.35 -2.53 -13.65
CA LEU A 170 -2.96 -1.23 -13.92
C LEU A 170 -2.11 -0.14 -13.28
N ALA A 171 -1.72 0.85 -14.08
CA ALA A 171 -1.02 2.04 -13.61
C ALA A 171 -1.96 3.25 -13.63
N PHE A 172 -1.90 4.07 -12.59
CA PHE A 172 -2.49 5.40 -12.52
C PHE A 172 -1.38 6.44 -12.49
N ASP A 173 -1.29 7.24 -13.54
CA ASP A 173 -0.35 8.35 -13.60
C ASP A 173 -0.84 9.49 -12.70
N LEU A 174 -0.02 9.87 -11.71
CA LEU A 174 -0.43 10.84 -10.71
C LEU A 174 -0.52 12.25 -11.26
N GLY A 175 0.22 12.58 -12.33
CA GLY A 175 0.31 13.93 -12.87
C GLY A 175 -0.81 14.27 -13.85
N ASN A 176 -1.16 13.34 -14.72
CA ASN A 176 -2.27 13.51 -15.68
C ASN A 176 -3.58 12.85 -15.23
N GLU A 177 -3.57 12.11 -14.11
CA GLU A 177 -4.72 11.43 -13.54
C GLU A 177 -5.40 10.42 -14.47
N LYS A 178 -4.62 9.69 -15.27
CA LYS A 178 -5.13 8.67 -16.19
C LYS A 178 -4.68 7.26 -15.85
N PHE A 179 -5.58 6.32 -16.12
CA PHE A 179 -5.27 4.90 -16.06
C PHE A 179 -4.67 4.40 -17.37
N ARG A 180 -3.74 3.45 -17.27
CA ARG A 180 -3.22 2.68 -18.39
C ARG A 180 -2.84 1.27 -17.95
N GLU A 181 -3.03 0.30 -18.84
CA GLU A 181 -2.47 -1.04 -18.64
C GLU A 181 -0.96 -1.02 -18.87
N LEU A 182 -0.22 -1.74 -18.03
CA LEU A 182 1.19 -2.01 -18.24
C LEU A 182 1.41 -3.41 -18.81
N PRO A 183 2.44 -3.58 -19.66
CA PRO A 183 2.83 -4.90 -20.09
C PRO A 183 3.32 -5.72 -18.89
N LYS A 184 2.96 -7.00 -18.87
CA LYS A 184 3.54 -8.02 -17.98
C LYS A 184 4.59 -8.81 -18.76
N PRO A 185 5.60 -9.41 -18.10
CA PRO A 185 6.52 -10.30 -18.78
C PRO A 185 5.73 -11.47 -19.39
N GLN A 186 6.24 -12.04 -20.50
CA GLN A 186 5.65 -13.20 -21.16
C GLN A 186 5.79 -14.46 -20.29
N ILE A 187 5.04 -14.48 -19.20
CA ILE A 187 4.95 -15.58 -18.27
C ILE A 187 3.78 -16.45 -18.73
N MET A 188 3.93 -17.76 -18.59
CA MET A 188 2.87 -18.73 -18.88
C MET A 188 1.55 -18.34 -18.18
N LYS A 189 0.40 -18.82 -18.63
CA LYS A 189 -0.91 -18.44 -18.03
C LYS A 189 -1.07 -19.03 -16.63
N GLY A 190 -1.92 -18.42 -15.78
CA GLY A 190 -2.36 -19.00 -14.50
C GLY A 190 -1.54 -18.66 -13.25
N TYR A 191 -0.81 -17.53 -13.23
CA TYR A 191 -0.01 -17.08 -12.10
C TYR A 191 -0.78 -16.04 -11.28
N PHE A 192 -0.55 -16.03 -9.96
CA PHE A 192 -0.96 -14.91 -9.12
C PHE A 192 0.14 -13.86 -9.14
N LEU A 193 -0.19 -12.66 -9.59
CA LEU A 193 0.72 -11.52 -9.62
C LEU A 193 0.57 -10.67 -8.37
N ARG A 194 1.67 -10.13 -7.87
CA ARG A 194 1.70 -9.06 -6.89
C ARG A 194 2.69 -8.00 -7.33
N VAL A 195 2.31 -6.74 -7.23
CA VAL A 195 3.20 -5.60 -7.52
C VAL A 195 3.98 -5.17 -6.28
N ALA A 196 5.20 -4.72 -6.50
CA ALA A 196 6.11 -4.25 -5.47
C ALA A 196 7.00 -3.13 -6.02
N GLU A 197 7.56 -2.35 -5.12
CA GLU A 197 8.68 -1.46 -5.43
C GLU A 197 9.94 -2.16 -4.91
N LEU A 198 10.98 -2.20 -5.73
CA LEU A 198 12.27 -2.78 -5.36
C LEU A 198 13.39 -1.96 -6.01
N GLY A 199 14.15 -1.23 -5.18
CA GLY A 199 15.32 -0.46 -5.63
C GLY A 199 14.98 0.68 -6.58
N GLY A 200 13.82 1.31 -6.42
CA GLY A 200 13.29 2.37 -7.27
C GLY A 200 12.57 1.88 -8.54
N SER A 201 12.56 0.57 -8.79
CA SER A 201 11.93 -0.04 -9.96
C SER A 201 10.62 -0.74 -9.61
N LEU A 202 9.73 -0.88 -10.60
CA LEU A 202 8.53 -1.68 -10.47
C LEU A 202 8.95 -3.16 -10.52
N ALA A 203 8.58 -3.90 -9.49
CA ALA A 203 8.79 -5.33 -9.42
C ALA A 203 7.44 -6.05 -9.38
N ILE A 204 7.46 -7.30 -9.84
CA ILE A 204 6.35 -8.22 -9.65
C ILE A 204 6.84 -9.54 -9.06
N SER A 205 6.00 -10.09 -8.20
CA SER A 205 6.07 -11.47 -7.76
C SER A 205 5.08 -12.29 -8.56
N CYS A 206 5.55 -13.41 -9.11
CA CYS A 206 4.77 -14.32 -9.93
C CYS A 206 4.72 -15.66 -9.24
N LEU A 207 3.61 -15.92 -8.55
CA LEU A 207 3.39 -17.15 -7.81
C LEU A 207 2.80 -18.22 -8.73
N HIS A 208 3.55 -19.31 -8.92
CA HIS A 208 3.02 -20.56 -9.44
C HIS A 208 2.69 -21.46 -8.24
N LEU A 209 1.38 -21.66 -8.02
CA LEU A 209 0.90 -22.40 -6.86
C LEU A 209 1.58 -23.76 -6.72
N GLY A 210 2.11 -24.04 -5.52
CA GLY A 210 2.71 -25.31 -5.17
C GLY A 210 4.05 -25.64 -5.85
N THR A 211 4.62 -24.78 -6.69
CA THR A 211 5.90 -25.06 -7.38
C THR A 211 7.00 -24.03 -7.10
N PHE A 212 6.77 -22.74 -7.36
CA PHE A 212 7.79 -21.70 -7.20
C PHE A 212 7.18 -20.30 -7.21
N VAL A 213 8.00 -19.32 -6.79
CA VAL A 213 7.75 -17.90 -7.01
C VAL A 213 8.91 -17.29 -7.78
N GLU A 214 8.61 -16.49 -8.81
CA GLU A 214 9.61 -15.70 -9.54
C GLU A 214 9.46 -14.22 -9.21
N ILE A 215 10.58 -13.54 -9.01
CA ILE A 215 10.63 -12.09 -8.86
C ILE A 215 11.17 -11.49 -10.15
N TRP A 216 10.43 -10.56 -10.72
CA TRP A 216 10.79 -9.82 -11.92
C TRP A 216 10.87 -8.33 -11.62
N VAL A 217 11.77 -7.63 -12.29
CA VAL A 217 11.95 -6.17 -12.15
C VAL A 217 11.91 -5.54 -13.53
N MET A 218 11.14 -4.46 -13.67
CA MET A 218 11.06 -3.64 -14.87
C MET A 218 12.16 -2.59 -14.81
N LYS A 219 13.20 -2.76 -15.62
CA LYS A 219 14.36 -1.85 -15.64
C LYS A 219 14.00 -0.47 -16.18
N GLU A 220 13.11 -0.41 -17.17
CA GLU A 220 12.62 0.82 -17.78
C GLU A 220 11.10 0.87 -17.69
N HIS A 221 10.58 1.87 -16.98
CA HIS A 221 9.15 1.94 -16.68
C HIS A 221 8.30 2.01 -17.96
N GLY A 222 7.33 1.11 -18.07
CA GLY A 222 6.44 1.04 -19.23
C GLY A 222 6.96 0.23 -20.43
N ILE A 223 8.22 -0.21 -20.42
CA ILE A 223 8.84 -0.92 -21.54
C ILE A 223 8.77 -2.44 -21.31
N THR A 224 8.06 -3.16 -22.18
CA THR A 224 7.82 -4.61 -22.08
C THR A 224 9.13 -5.40 -22.03
N GLU A 225 10.06 -5.05 -22.91
CA GLU A 225 11.34 -5.73 -23.12
C GLU A 225 12.31 -5.53 -21.94
N SER A 226 12.03 -4.55 -21.06
CA SER A 226 12.87 -4.24 -19.91
C SER A 226 12.61 -5.13 -18.69
N TRP A 227 11.56 -5.97 -18.74
CA TRP A 227 11.29 -6.94 -17.69
C TRP A 227 12.40 -7.98 -17.62
N THR A 228 13.11 -7.98 -16.51
CA THR A 228 14.19 -8.94 -16.23
C THR A 228 13.82 -9.77 -15.02
N LYS A 229 13.97 -11.09 -15.13
CA LYS A 229 13.84 -11.99 -13.98
C LYS A 229 15.04 -11.79 -13.06
N LEU A 230 14.78 -11.45 -11.80
CA LEU A 230 15.81 -11.27 -10.79
C LEU A 230 16.22 -12.61 -10.18
N PHE A 231 15.25 -13.40 -9.72
CA PHE A 231 15.48 -14.76 -9.22
C PHE A 231 14.20 -15.59 -9.15
N ARG A 232 14.37 -16.88 -8.85
CA ARG A 232 13.30 -17.85 -8.64
C ARG A 232 13.54 -18.60 -7.33
N ILE A 233 12.51 -18.69 -6.50
CA ILE A 233 12.50 -19.52 -5.30
C ILE A 233 11.63 -20.74 -5.58
N ASN A 234 12.25 -21.92 -5.61
CA ASN A 234 11.51 -23.18 -5.74
C ASN A 234 10.94 -23.60 -4.37
N TYR A 235 9.71 -24.08 -4.37
CA TYR A 235 9.14 -24.73 -3.20
C TYR A 235 9.66 -26.16 -3.16
N ASP A 236 10.61 -26.41 -2.26
CA ASP A 236 11.09 -27.77 -1.98
C ASP A 236 10.59 -28.24 -0.61
N LYS A 237 9.93 -29.40 -0.60
CA LYS A 237 9.46 -30.08 0.61
C LYS A 237 10.62 -30.63 1.45
N GLN A 238 11.79 -30.88 0.85
CA GLN A 238 12.94 -31.52 1.52
C GLN A 238 13.79 -30.54 2.35
N HIS A 239 13.82 -29.25 2.01
CA HIS A 239 14.69 -28.24 2.65
C HIS A 239 14.00 -27.40 3.75
N GLY A 240 12.88 -27.88 4.33
CA GLY A 240 12.18 -27.17 5.42
C GLY A 240 11.40 -25.92 4.98
N ILE A 241 11.21 -25.74 3.67
CA ILE A 241 10.47 -24.64 3.04
C ILE A 241 9.00 -25.05 2.76
N SER A 242 8.57 -26.21 3.28
CA SER A 242 7.29 -26.86 3.02
C SER A 242 6.05 -25.99 3.30
N ASP A 243 6.15 -24.96 4.15
CA ASP A 243 5.03 -24.06 4.47
C ASP A 243 4.92 -22.83 3.54
N LEU A 244 5.88 -22.63 2.62
CA LEU A 244 5.85 -21.51 1.66
C LEU A 244 4.91 -21.75 0.47
N TYR A 245 4.38 -22.96 0.28
CA TYR A 245 3.53 -23.40 -0.84
C TYR A 245 2.26 -22.55 -1.09
N ARG A 246 1.92 -21.65 -0.16
CA ARG A 246 0.79 -20.71 -0.25
C ARG A 246 1.18 -19.24 -0.09
N CYS A 247 2.48 -18.94 0.00
CA CYS A 247 2.93 -17.60 0.35
C CYS A 247 3.26 -16.79 -0.90
N ASP A 248 2.33 -15.88 -1.18
CA ASP A 248 2.50 -14.74 -2.05
C ASP A 248 3.55 -13.79 -1.43
N MET A 249 4.78 -13.91 -1.91
CA MET A 249 5.93 -13.14 -1.46
C MET A 249 5.97 -11.78 -2.13
N LYS A 250 6.33 -10.73 -1.40
CA LYS A 250 6.59 -9.40 -1.94
C LYS A 250 8.03 -9.00 -1.63
N PRO A 251 8.85 -8.65 -2.63
CA PRO A 251 10.16 -8.07 -2.35
C PRO A 251 10.00 -6.69 -1.69
N LEU A 252 10.87 -6.39 -0.73
CA LEU A 252 10.87 -5.13 0.02
C LEU A 252 12.09 -4.27 -0.33
N CYS A 253 13.30 -4.80 -0.20
CA CYS A 253 14.53 -4.11 -0.53
C CYS A 253 15.69 -5.06 -0.80
N PHE A 254 16.75 -4.51 -1.35
CA PHE A 254 18.07 -5.08 -1.31
C PHE A 254 18.74 -4.88 0.07
N SER A 255 19.71 -5.72 0.41
CA SER A 255 20.70 -5.46 1.44
C SER A 255 21.52 -4.21 1.11
N GLU A 256 22.27 -3.69 2.09
CA GLU A 256 23.19 -2.56 1.87
C GLU A 256 24.26 -2.88 0.82
N THR A 257 24.70 -4.14 0.77
CA THR A 257 25.66 -4.69 -0.20
C THR A 257 25.04 -4.97 -1.57
N GLY A 258 23.71 -5.08 -1.66
CA GLY A 258 22.99 -5.34 -2.90
C GLY A 258 22.97 -6.82 -3.34
N ASP A 259 23.54 -7.71 -2.54
CA ASP A 259 23.68 -9.15 -2.78
C ASP A 259 22.50 -9.98 -2.25
N GLU A 260 21.69 -9.42 -1.35
CA GLU A 260 20.52 -10.10 -0.78
C GLU A 260 19.25 -9.29 -1.02
N VAL A 261 18.10 -9.97 -1.13
CA VAL A 261 16.77 -9.36 -1.24
C VAL A 261 15.88 -9.84 -0.10
N LEU A 262 15.32 -8.90 0.65
CA LEU A 262 14.35 -9.18 1.69
C LEU A 262 12.95 -9.29 1.08
N LEU A 263 12.24 -10.37 1.37
CA LEU A 263 10.87 -10.61 0.97
C LEU A 263 9.97 -10.75 2.20
N ASP A 264 8.74 -10.25 2.08
CA ASP A 264 7.68 -10.38 3.08
C ASP A 264 6.55 -11.24 2.55
N ASP A 265 6.02 -12.13 3.39
CA ASP A 265 4.83 -12.89 3.02
C ASP A 265 3.56 -12.05 3.19
N ASN A 266 2.53 -12.29 2.39
CA ASN A 266 1.27 -11.52 2.46
C ASN A 266 0.51 -11.67 3.80
N TYR A 267 0.79 -12.73 4.55
CA TYR A 267 0.13 -13.03 5.83
C TYR A 267 0.88 -12.41 7.03
N GLY A 268 2.06 -11.84 6.81
CA GLY A 268 2.93 -11.28 7.83
C GLY A 268 3.41 -12.32 8.84
N VAL A 269 3.67 -13.56 8.41
CA VAL A 269 4.04 -14.69 9.28
C VAL A 269 5.55 -14.86 9.37
N TYR A 270 6.28 -14.70 8.27
CA TYR A 270 7.73 -14.74 8.20
C TYR A 270 8.25 -13.85 7.07
N SER A 271 9.51 -13.45 7.20
CA SER A 271 10.27 -12.81 6.14
C SER A 271 11.32 -13.79 5.60
N VAL A 272 11.71 -13.61 4.34
CA VAL A 272 12.71 -14.45 3.68
C VAL A 272 13.81 -13.54 3.16
N LEU A 273 15.06 -13.89 3.42
CA LEU A 273 16.21 -13.26 2.81
C LEU A 273 16.71 -14.18 1.70
N TYR A 274 16.75 -13.66 0.48
CA TYR A 274 17.26 -14.38 -0.68
C TYR A 274 18.64 -13.87 -1.04
N ASP A 275 19.62 -14.76 -1.04
CA ASP A 275 20.98 -14.47 -1.48
C ASP A 275 21.08 -14.66 -3.00
N LEU A 276 21.41 -13.58 -3.72
CA LEU A 276 21.47 -13.54 -5.17
C LEU A 276 22.67 -14.33 -5.73
N GLU A 277 23.77 -14.39 -4.99
CA GLU A 277 25.00 -15.08 -5.40
C GLU A 277 24.87 -16.59 -5.18
N GLN A 278 24.50 -16.98 -3.96
CA GLN A 278 24.31 -18.38 -3.56
C GLN A 278 23.00 -18.96 -4.07
N LYS A 279 22.08 -18.12 -4.57
CA LYS A 279 20.75 -18.51 -5.06
C LYS A 279 19.96 -19.30 -4.04
N SER A 280 20.07 -18.89 -2.78
CA SER A 280 19.50 -19.58 -1.63
C SER A 280 18.54 -18.68 -0.86
N ALA A 281 17.51 -19.28 -0.26
CA ALA A 281 16.52 -18.56 0.53
C ALA A 281 16.61 -19.03 1.99
N LYS A 282 16.73 -18.08 2.92
CA LYS A 282 16.67 -18.36 4.36
C LYS A 282 15.51 -17.60 4.99
N ARG A 283 14.79 -18.24 5.90
CA ARG A 283 13.80 -17.55 6.74
C ARG A 283 14.55 -16.66 7.72
N VAL A 284 14.04 -15.45 7.92
CA VAL A 284 14.60 -14.49 8.87
C VAL A 284 13.51 -14.00 9.82
N THR A 285 13.90 -13.83 11.08
CA THR A 285 13.02 -13.33 12.15
C THR A 285 13.42 -11.90 12.46
N ILE A 286 12.58 -10.94 12.07
CA ILE A 286 12.86 -9.50 12.22
C ILE A 286 12.46 -8.99 13.62
N PHE A 287 11.51 -9.67 14.28
CA PHE A 287 11.11 -9.38 15.66
C PHE A 287 11.27 -10.64 16.50
N GLY A 288 12.08 -10.56 17.56
CA GLY A 288 12.45 -11.70 18.39
C GLY A 288 11.24 -12.48 18.94
N SER A 289 10.99 -13.66 18.37
CA SER A 289 10.90 -14.89 19.16
C SER A 289 11.04 -16.11 18.22
N PRO A 290 11.97 -17.03 18.49
CA PRO A 290 12.02 -18.35 17.86
C PRO A 290 10.95 -19.32 18.38
N GLU A 291 10.15 -18.94 19.38
CA GLU A 291 9.20 -19.85 20.02
C GLU A 291 7.76 -19.64 19.54
N ARG A 292 7.09 -20.77 19.28
CA ARG A 292 5.63 -20.87 19.11
C ARG A 292 4.93 -20.50 20.42
N GLU A 293 4.90 -19.23 20.79
CA GLU A 293 3.97 -18.75 21.79
C GLU A 293 2.92 -17.85 21.15
N SER A 294 1.71 -18.42 21.10
CA SER A 294 0.36 -17.97 20.75
C SER A 294 -0.08 -16.51 21.04
N LYS A 295 0.82 -15.54 21.26
CA LYS A 295 0.48 -14.18 21.71
C LYS A 295 1.29 -13.01 21.12
N ILE A 296 2.07 -13.21 20.06
CA ILE A 296 2.58 -12.08 19.24
C ILE A 296 1.41 -11.57 18.37
N PRO A 297 1.18 -10.25 18.21
CA PRO A 297 0.07 -9.77 17.41
C PRO A 297 0.11 -10.35 15.99
N VAL A 298 -1.02 -10.94 15.64
CA VAL A 298 -1.41 -11.48 14.34
C VAL A 298 -1.08 -10.46 13.24
N LYS A 299 -0.20 -10.85 12.31
CA LYS A 299 0.23 -10.11 11.10
C LYS A 299 1.20 -8.95 11.35
N ILE A 300 2.47 -9.16 11.06
CA ILE A 300 3.50 -8.12 10.94
C ILE A 300 3.54 -7.69 9.47
N SER A 301 3.33 -6.40 9.17
CA SER A 301 3.54 -5.86 7.83
C SER A 301 4.81 -5.03 7.86
N ALA A 302 5.74 -5.30 6.95
CA ALA A 302 6.91 -4.45 6.78
C ALA A 302 6.67 -3.41 5.69
N SER A 303 7.25 -2.22 5.86
CA SER A 303 7.24 -1.14 4.87
C SER A 303 8.52 -0.35 5.01
N ILE A 304 9.09 0.06 3.88
CA ILE A 304 10.32 0.83 3.84
C ILE A 304 9.96 2.30 3.68
N CYS A 305 10.64 3.13 4.46
CA CYS A 305 10.39 4.55 4.51
C CYS A 305 11.73 5.25 4.67
N VAL A 306 11.99 6.26 3.84
CA VAL A 306 13.19 7.09 3.94
C VAL A 306 13.03 8.11 5.06
N ARG A 307 14.12 8.43 5.77
CA ARG A 307 14.10 9.55 6.72
C ARG A 307 13.85 10.85 5.97
N SER A 308 12.97 11.70 6.49
CA SER A 308 12.51 12.89 5.77
C SER A 308 11.97 13.97 6.70
N LEU A 309 12.17 15.22 6.33
CA LEU A 309 11.59 16.40 6.99
C LEU A 309 10.31 16.89 6.31
N VAL A 310 9.81 16.17 5.29
CA VAL A 310 8.57 16.54 4.59
C VAL A 310 7.44 16.77 5.61
N PRO A 311 6.78 17.94 5.60
CA PRO A 311 5.68 18.21 6.50
C PRO A 311 4.48 17.36 6.12
N VAL A 312 3.71 16.94 7.13
CA VAL A 312 2.41 16.30 6.88
C VAL A 312 1.38 17.31 6.37
N ASN A 313 1.43 18.56 6.86
CA ASN A 313 0.46 19.62 6.55
C ASN A 313 0.90 20.49 5.35
N PHE A 314 0.50 20.12 4.13
CA PHE A 314 0.78 20.90 2.92
C PHE A 314 0.10 22.29 2.88
N ASN A 315 -0.99 22.49 3.63
CA ASN A 315 -1.73 23.76 3.63
C ASN A 315 -1.07 24.86 4.48
N SER A 316 -0.11 24.51 5.35
CA SER A 316 0.49 25.47 6.29
C SER A 316 1.57 26.37 5.67
N GLU A 317 2.24 25.94 4.60
CA GLU A 317 3.28 26.73 3.93
C GLU A 317 2.69 27.87 3.07
N ILE A 318 1.49 27.67 2.53
CA ILE A 318 0.76 28.72 1.78
C ILE A 318 0.26 29.82 2.74
N ALA A 319 -0.12 29.47 3.97
CA ALA A 319 -0.54 30.44 4.98
C ALA A 319 0.64 31.29 5.52
N GLY A 320 1.85 30.71 5.59
CA GLY A 320 3.07 31.43 6.01
C GLY A 320 3.49 32.52 5.00
N SER A 321 3.41 32.23 3.71
CA SER A 321 3.75 33.21 2.66
C SER A 321 2.69 34.32 2.49
N ALA A 322 1.41 34.02 2.72
CA ALA A 322 0.34 35.02 2.67
C ALA A 322 0.38 36.01 3.86
N SER A 323 0.83 35.56 5.04
CA SER A 323 0.92 36.40 6.24
C SER A 323 2.14 37.32 6.25
N GLU A 324 3.25 36.94 5.60
CA GLU A 324 4.41 37.84 5.42
C GLU A 324 4.15 38.98 4.42
N LEU A 325 3.27 38.77 3.44
CA LEU A 325 2.88 39.81 2.47
C LEU A 325 1.90 40.85 3.05
N GLN A 326 1.12 40.49 4.07
CA GLN A 326 0.23 41.45 4.75
C GLN A 326 0.93 42.24 5.87
N GLY A 327 2.04 41.75 6.42
CA GLY A 327 2.84 42.45 7.44
C GLY A 327 3.66 43.64 6.92
N LYS A 328 3.94 43.72 5.62
CA LYS A 328 4.78 44.78 5.02
C LYS A 328 4.04 45.98 4.42
N LYS A 329 2.69 45.99 4.40
CA LYS A 329 1.89 47.11 3.84
C LYS A 329 1.28 48.08 4.85
N ARG A 330 1.68 48.05 6.13
CA ARG A 330 1.13 48.92 7.20
C ARG A 330 2.15 49.82 7.92
N LYS A 331 3.29 50.14 7.32
CA LYS A 331 4.18 51.22 7.79
C LYS A 331 4.69 52.07 6.61
N GLY A 332 4.32 53.35 6.61
CA GLY A 332 4.55 54.34 5.55
C GLY A 332 3.30 54.48 4.69
N THR A 333 2.52 55.55 4.74
CA THR A 333 2.77 56.98 5.05
C THR A 333 1.50 57.57 5.65
#